data_AF-A0A357ADJ6-F1
#
_entry.id   AF-A0A357ADJ6-F1
#
_cell.length_a   1.000
_cell.length_b   1.000
_cell.length_c   1.000
_cell.angle_alpha   90.00
_cell.angle_beta   90.00
_cell.angle_gamma   90.00
#
_symmetry.space_group_name_H-M   'P 1'
#
loop_
_entity.id
_entity.type
_entity.pdbx_description
1 polymer ?
#
loop_
_entity_poly.entity_id
_entity_poly.type
_entity_poly.pdbx_seq_one_letter_code
_entity_poly.pdbx_strand_id
1 'polypeptide(L)'
;AGLYLLLNAGFVAAAQTLIYVGAINVLILFAIMLVNKQEDYQPLVRGWIRKGATAAVCGGLFALLSMMVLQTPWQLSTEAIAGDSATVLIGLHFFSDFLLPFELASVLLLMALVGAIILARREEIPDQPPQGRGISDILQLPERPRELVSSSKETES
;
A
#
# COMPACT_ATOMS: atom_id res chain seq x y z
N ALA A 1 7.02 -17.86 1.67
CA ALA A 1 7.32 -18.83 0.60
C ALA A 1 7.41 -20.26 1.13
N GLY A 2 8.25 -20.55 2.14
CA GLY A 2 8.41 -21.90 2.69
C GLY A 2 7.11 -22.59 3.13
N LEU A 3 6.24 -21.90 3.88
CA LEU A 3 4.94 -22.46 4.26
C LEU A 3 4.08 -22.84 3.04
N TYR A 4 4.06 -22.05 1.98
CA TYR A 4 3.31 -22.39 0.77
C TYR A 4 3.82 -23.67 0.10
N LEU A 5 5.13 -23.94 0.13
CA LEU A 5 5.66 -25.22 -0.34
C LEU A 5 5.16 -26.39 0.51
N LEU A 6 5.15 -26.24 1.84
CA LEU A 6 4.61 -27.28 2.74
C LEU A 6 3.11 -27.54 2.51
N LEU A 7 2.38 -26.52 2.05
CA LEU A 7 0.95 -26.57 1.72
C LEU A 7 0.67 -27.05 0.28
N ASN A 8 1.64 -27.65 -0.42
CA ASN A 8 1.53 -28.08 -1.83
C ASN A 8 1.21 -26.94 -2.83
N ALA A 9 1.54 -25.69 -2.50
CA ALA A 9 1.32 -24.52 -3.35
C ALA A 9 2.63 -24.05 -4.01
N GLY A 10 3.21 -24.89 -4.87
CA GLY A 10 4.51 -24.65 -5.53
C GLY A 10 4.55 -23.37 -6.36
N PHE A 11 3.56 -23.17 -7.23
CA PHE A 11 3.45 -21.96 -8.05
C PHE A 11 3.37 -20.69 -7.21
N VAL A 12 2.48 -20.66 -6.21
CA VAL A 12 2.29 -19.49 -5.33
C VAL A 12 3.55 -19.21 -4.51
N ALA A 13 4.25 -20.24 -4.05
CA ALA A 13 5.51 -20.08 -3.34
C ALA A 13 6.59 -19.40 -4.20
N ALA A 14 6.71 -19.80 -5.48
CA ALA A 14 7.63 -19.20 -6.43
C ALA A 14 7.23 -17.74 -6.75
N ALA A 15 5.94 -17.50 -7.02
CA ALA A 15 5.41 -16.16 -7.27
C ALA A 15 5.64 -15.23 -6.07
N GLN A 16 5.44 -15.71 -4.84
CA GLN A 16 5.71 -14.96 -3.61
C GLN A 16 7.17 -14.49 -3.56
N THR A 17 8.12 -15.38 -3.86
CA THR A 17 9.53 -15.02 -3.86
C THR A 17 9.84 -14.01 -4.96
N LEU A 18 9.37 -14.23 -6.19
CA LEU A 18 9.63 -13.34 -7.33
C LEU A 18 9.07 -11.93 -7.08
N ILE A 19 7.82 -11.83 -6.64
CA ILE A 19 7.12 -10.54 -6.53
C ILE A 19 7.45 -9.84 -5.22
N TYR A 20 7.25 -10.50 -4.07
CA TYR A 20 7.45 -9.82 -2.79
C TYR A 20 8.93 -9.63 -2.48
N VAL A 21 9.75 -10.67 -2.66
CA VAL A 21 11.18 -10.57 -2.36
C VAL A 21 11.94 -9.91 -3.50
N GLY A 22 11.68 -10.31 -4.75
CA GLY A 22 12.43 -9.84 -5.92
C GLY A 22 12.08 -8.43 -6.40
N ALA A 23 10.82 -8.00 -6.29
CA ALA A 23 10.39 -6.69 -6.79
C ALA A 23 10.01 -5.72 -5.66
N ILE A 24 9.02 -6.06 -4.83
CA ILE A 24 8.44 -5.13 -3.85
C ILE A 24 9.46 -4.75 -2.77
N ASN A 25 10.11 -5.74 -2.14
CA ASN A 25 11.10 -5.46 -1.10
C ASN A 25 12.29 -4.65 -1.65
N VAL A 26 12.75 -4.97 -2.86
CA VAL A 26 13.83 -4.23 -3.52
C VAL A 26 13.40 -2.77 -3.77
N LEU A 27 12.18 -2.54 -4.28
CA LEU A 27 11.64 -1.19 -4.47
C LEU A 27 11.53 -0.42 -3.15
N ILE A 28 11.05 -1.08 -2.08
CA ILE A 28 10.97 -0.47 -0.73
C ILE A 28 12.37 -0.09 -0.23
N LEU A 29 13.36 -0.98 -0.40
CA LEU A 29 14.74 -0.68 0.00
C LEU A 29 15.30 0.51 -0.80
N PHE A 30 15.07 0.58 -2.11
CA PHE A 30 15.43 1.76 -2.91
C PHE A 30 14.76 3.03 -2.40
N ALA A 31 13.46 2.99 -2.09
CA ALA A 31 12.72 4.13 -1.57
C ALA A 31 13.27 4.58 -0.20
N ILE A 32 13.53 3.64 0.72
CA ILE A 32 14.14 3.95 2.03
C ILE A 32 15.53 4.53 1.84
N MET A 33 16.35 4.00 0.94
CA MET A 33 17.70 4.52 0.66
C MET A 33 17.67 5.93 0.05
N LEU A 34 16.67 6.23 -0.77
CA LEU A 34 16.49 7.56 -1.36
C LEU A 34 16.04 8.59 -0.31
N VAL A 35 15.20 8.17 0.64
CA VAL A 35 14.71 9.02 1.74
C VAL A 35 15.73 9.03 2.87
N ASN A 36 16.80 9.79 2.70
CA ASN A 36 17.81 9.99 3.73
C ASN A 36 17.62 11.34 4.45
N LYS A 37 16.66 11.40 5.38
CA LYS A 37 16.45 12.58 6.24
C LYS A 37 16.46 12.16 7.71
N GLN A 38 17.36 12.74 8.49
CA GLN A 38 17.38 12.60 9.94
C GLN A 38 16.53 13.70 10.55
N GLU A 39 15.49 13.32 11.28
CA GLU A 39 14.66 14.23 12.07
C GLU A 39 14.63 13.76 13.52
N ASP A 40 14.75 14.72 14.45
CA ASP A 40 14.54 14.47 15.87
C ASP A 40 13.04 14.50 16.18
N TYR A 41 12.48 13.31 16.39
CA TYR A 41 11.07 13.16 16.71
C TYR A 41 10.78 13.64 18.15
N GLN A 42 9.99 14.71 18.27
CA GLN A 42 9.52 15.19 19.57
C GLN A 42 8.56 14.17 20.21
N PRO A 43 8.69 13.89 21.53
CA PRO A 43 7.82 12.94 22.20
C PRO A 43 6.39 13.45 22.23
N LEU A 44 5.46 12.65 21.69
CA LEU A 44 4.04 12.96 21.76
C LEU A 44 3.55 12.88 23.21
N VAL A 45 2.93 13.96 23.69
CA VAL A 45 2.27 14.00 25.00
C VAL A 45 1.22 12.90 25.06
N ARG A 46 1.25 12.10 26.14
CA ARG A 46 0.31 10.97 26.38
C ARG A 46 0.43 9.80 25.37
N GLY A 47 1.54 9.70 24.63
CA GLY A 47 1.75 8.65 23.62
C GLY A 47 1.58 7.21 24.12
N TRP A 48 1.83 6.94 25.41
CA TRP A 48 1.64 5.61 25.99
C TRP A 48 0.17 5.18 26.03
N ILE A 49 -0.77 6.10 26.29
CA ILE A 49 -2.20 5.76 26.30
C ILE A 49 -2.68 5.41 24.89
N ARG A 50 -2.19 6.12 23.87
CA ARG A 50 -2.46 5.76 22.47
C ARG A 50 -1.85 4.40 22.12
N LYS A 51 -0.60 4.14 22.49
CA LYS A 51 0.05 2.83 22.30
C LYS A 51 -0.71 1.70 23.01
N GLY A 52 -1.18 1.94 24.23
CA GLY A 52 -1.99 1.00 25.01
C GLY A 52 -3.35 0.73 24.38
N ALA A 53 -4.05 1.77 23.91
CA ALA A 53 -5.31 1.63 23.18
C ALA A 53 -5.11 0.85 21.87
N THR A 54 -4.08 1.16 21.08
CA THR A 54 -3.76 0.41 19.86
C THR A 54 -3.41 -1.04 20.17
N ALA A 55 -2.62 -1.31 21.21
CA ALA A 55 -2.30 -2.67 21.63
C ALA A 55 -3.54 -3.44 22.08
N ALA A 56 -4.46 -2.79 22.81
CA ALA A 56 -5.73 -3.39 23.23
C ALA A 56 -6.62 -3.71 22.04
N VAL A 57 -6.71 -2.82 21.04
CA VAL A 57 -7.47 -3.07 19.81
C VAL A 57 -6.85 -4.21 19.00
N CYS A 58 -5.54 -4.21 18.79
CA CYS A 58 -4.85 -5.30 18.08
C CYS A 58 -4.98 -6.64 18.82
N GLY A 59 -4.81 -6.64 20.14
CA GLY A 59 -4.97 -7.84 20.97
C GLY A 59 -6.41 -8.36 20.99
N GLY A 60 -7.39 -7.45 21.09
CA GLY A 60 -8.80 -7.79 21.01
C GLY A 60 -9.19 -8.37 19.65
N LEU A 61 -8.70 -7.79 18.55
CA LEU A 61 -8.92 -8.32 17.21
C LEU A 61 -8.26 -9.69 17.04
N PHE A 62 -7.03 -9.88 17.54
CA PHE A 62 -6.34 -11.16 17.50
C PHE A 62 -7.09 -12.23 18.30
N ALA A 63 -7.58 -11.89 19.50
CA ALA A 63 -8.37 -12.80 20.33
C ALA A 63 -9.69 -13.17 19.66
N LEU A 64 -10.38 -12.19 19.06
CA LEU A 64 -11.63 -12.40 18.33
C LEU A 64 -11.43 -13.34 17.15
N LEU A 65 -10.40 -13.10 16.31
CA LEU A 65 -10.09 -13.95 15.16
C LEU A 65 -9.65 -15.35 15.61
N SER A 66 -8.87 -15.46 16.68
CA SER A 66 -8.46 -16.75 17.25
C SER A 66 -9.66 -17.55 17.75
N MET A 67 -10.58 -16.89 18.47
CA MET A 67 -11.81 -17.52 18.95
C MET A 67 -12.71 -17.95 17.79
N MET A 68 -12.85 -17.11 16.76
CA MET A 68 -13.58 -17.46 15.55
C MET A 68 -12.98 -18.70 14.87
N VAL A 69 -11.66 -18.74 14.66
CA VAL A 69 -10.98 -19.87 14.00
C VAL A 69 -11.13 -21.17 14.80
N LEU A 70 -11.05 -21.10 16.12
CA LEU A 70 -11.17 -22.27 17.01
C LEU A 70 -12.62 -22.78 17.16
N GLN A 71 -13.61 -21.90 17.05
CA GLN A 71 -15.02 -22.27 17.20
C GLN A 71 -15.70 -22.63 15.87
N THR A 72 -15.14 -22.21 14.74
CA THR A 72 -15.71 -22.51 13.42
C THR A 72 -15.47 -24.00 13.08
N PRO A 73 -16.53 -24.79 12.81
CA PRO A 73 -16.37 -26.17 12.38
C PRO A 73 -15.96 -26.21 10.90
N TRP A 74 -14.67 -26.38 10.64
CA TRP A 74 -14.12 -26.47 9.28
C TRP A 74 -14.48 -27.81 8.63
N GLN A 75 -15.07 -27.76 7.44
CA GLN A 75 -15.31 -28.95 6.62
C GLN A 75 -14.06 -29.25 5.79
N LEU A 76 -13.26 -30.22 6.25
CA LEU A 76 -12.05 -30.65 5.55
C LEU A 76 -12.39 -31.72 4.52
N SER A 77 -12.20 -31.40 3.24
CA SER A 77 -12.30 -32.37 2.16
C SER A 77 -11.13 -33.36 2.21
N THR A 78 -11.41 -34.64 1.98
CA THR A 78 -10.41 -35.71 1.84
C THR A 78 -10.01 -35.98 0.38
N GLU A 79 -10.45 -35.13 -0.54
CA GLU A 79 -10.10 -35.24 -1.96
C GLU A 79 -8.59 -35.14 -2.18
N ALA A 80 -8.12 -35.81 -3.23
CA ALA A 80 -6.71 -35.80 -3.59
C ALA A 80 -6.25 -34.36 -3.88
N ILE A 81 -5.21 -33.93 -3.17
CA ILE A 81 -4.58 -32.63 -3.38
C ILE A 81 -3.96 -32.61 -4.77
N ALA A 82 -4.22 -31.55 -5.55
CA ALA A 82 -3.78 -31.42 -6.94
C ALA A 82 -2.26 -31.56 -7.15
N GLY A 83 -1.45 -31.33 -6.10
CA GLY A 83 0.00 -31.53 -6.12
C GLY A 83 0.66 -30.83 -7.31
N ASP A 84 1.41 -31.59 -8.13
CA ASP A 84 2.13 -31.07 -9.31
C ASP A 84 1.20 -30.50 -10.40
N SER A 85 -0.06 -30.95 -10.46
CA SER A 85 -1.04 -30.44 -11.44
C SER A 85 -1.63 -29.07 -11.05
N ALA A 86 -1.37 -28.59 -9.83
CA ALA A 86 -1.93 -27.33 -9.32
C ALA A 86 -1.56 -26.13 -10.21
N THR A 87 -0.36 -26.11 -10.78
CA THR A 87 0.08 -25.02 -11.68
C THR A 87 -0.76 -24.97 -12.97
N VAL A 88 -1.03 -26.13 -13.56
CA VAL A 88 -1.86 -26.23 -14.78
C VAL A 88 -3.29 -25.83 -14.46
N LEU A 89 -3.82 -26.29 -13.32
CA LEU A 89 -5.18 -26.04 -12.89
C LEU A 89 -5.42 -24.54 -12.60
N ILE A 90 -4.47 -23.85 -11.95
CA ILE A 90 -4.51 -22.39 -11.76
C ILE A 90 -4.49 -21.67 -13.12
N GLY A 91 -3.65 -22.11 -14.05
CA GLY A 91 -3.60 -21.56 -15.40
C GLY A 91 -4.93 -21.67 -16.14
N LEU A 92 -5.59 -22.83 -16.07
CA LEU A 92 -6.92 -23.02 -16.64
C LEU A 92 -7.95 -22.10 -16.01
N HIS A 93 -7.96 -21.98 -14.68
CA HIS A 93 -8.87 -21.10 -13.97
C HIS A 93 -8.71 -19.61 -14.33
N PHE A 94 -7.51 -19.14 -14.67
CA PHE A 94 -7.33 -17.77 -15.18
C PHE A 94 -8.00 -17.52 -16.53
N PHE A 95 -8.16 -18.55 -17.36
CA PHE A 95 -8.80 -18.42 -18.67
C PHE A 95 -10.25 -18.95 -18.71
N SER A 96 -10.73 -19.61 -17.64
CA SER A 96 -12.14 -19.95 -17.46
C SER A 96 -12.82 -18.99 -16.48
N ASP A 97 -12.78 -19.31 -15.19
CA ASP A 97 -13.63 -18.70 -14.16
C ASP A 97 -13.15 -17.30 -13.76
N PHE A 98 -11.84 -17.05 -13.88
CA PHE A 98 -11.20 -15.79 -13.49
C PHE A 98 -10.71 -14.96 -14.67
N LEU A 99 -11.29 -15.14 -15.86
CA LEU A 99 -10.94 -14.37 -17.06
C LEU A 99 -11.09 -12.86 -16.84
N LEU A 100 -12.25 -12.41 -16.34
CA LEU A 100 -12.51 -10.98 -16.14
C LEU A 100 -11.58 -10.35 -15.07
N PRO A 101 -11.38 -10.96 -13.88
CA PRO A 101 -10.37 -10.49 -12.94
C PRO A 101 -8.94 -10.42 -13.51
N PHE A 102 -8.55 -11.39 -14.35
CA PHE A 102 -7.23 -11.41 -14.98
C PHE A 102 -7.05 -10.23 -15.94
N GLU A 103 -8.04 -9.95 -16.79
CA GLU A 103 -8.03 -8.77 -17.67
C GLU A 103 -7.99 -7.46 -16.87
N LEU A 104 -8.82 -7.36 -15.81
CA LEU A 104 -8.85 -6.16 -14.98
C LEU A 104 -7.51 -5.91 -14.26
N ALA A 105 -6.84 -6.97 -13.81
CA ALA A 105 -5.50 -6.86 -13.23
C ALA A 105 -4.49 -6.30 -14.24
N SER A 106 -4.57 -6.68 -15.52
CA SER A 106 -3.69 -6.13 -16.57
C SER A 106 -3.89 -4.62 -16.78
N VAL A 107 -5.15 -4.17 -16.80
CA VAL A 107 -5.49 -2.73 -16.90
C VAL A 107 -5.06 -1.98 -15.64
N LEU A 108 -5.22 -2.59 -14.46
CA LEU A 108 -4.76 -2.02 -13.19
C LEU A 108 -3.23 -1.82 -13.19
N LEU A 109 -2.47 -2.80 -13.68
CA LEU A 109 -1.01 -2.69 -13.79
C LEU A 109 -0.60 -1.61 -14.80
N LEU A 110 -1.30 -1.50 -15.92
CA LEU A 110 -1.08 -0.42 -16.89
C LEU A 110 -1.32 0.95 -16.25
N MET A 111 -2.43 1.12 -15.54
CA MET A 111 -2.77 2.36 -14.84
C MET A 111 -1.75 2.69 -13.74
N ALA A 112 -1.30 1.69 -12.99
CA ALA A 112 -0.27 1.84 -11.97
C ALA A 112 1.07 2.30 -12.57
N LEU A 113 1.48 1.72 -13.71
CA LEU A 113 2.71 2.11 -14.42
C LEU A 113 2.63 3.56 -14.92
N VAL A 114 1.54 3.92 -15.60
CA VAL A 114 1.33 5.29 -16.11
C VAL A 114 1.31 6.28 -14.94
N GLY A 115 0.58 5.99 -13.87
CA GLY A 115 0.51 6.82 -12.68
C GLY A 115 1.87 7.00 -11.99
N ALA A 116 2.64 5.91 -11.85
CA ALA A 116 3.98 5.96 -11.27
C ALA A 116 4.94 6.81 -12.12
N ILE A 117 4.90 6.70 -13.46
CA ILE A 117 5.75 7.50 -14.36
C ILE A 117 5.38 8.98 -14.28
N ILE A 118 4.09 9.33 -14.34
CA ILE A 118 3.64 10.72 -14.26
C ILE A 118 4.05 11.36 -12.93
N LEU A 119 3.90 10.62 -11.82
CA LEU A 119 4.23 11.11 -10.48
C LEU A 119 5.75 11.22 -10.24
N ALA A 120 6.54 10.29 -10.77
CA ALA A 120 7.99 10.27 -10.58
C ALA A 120 8.74 11.16 -11.59
N ARG A 121 8.09 11.60 -12.67
CA ARG A 121 8.71 12.45 -13.68
C ARG A 121 9.02 13.82 -13.09
N ARG A 122 10.31 14.19 -13.13
CA ARG A 122 10.77 15.54 -12.77
C ARG A 122 10.43 16.51 -13.90
N GLU A 123 9.72 17.58 -13.60
CA GLU A 123 9.46 18.65 -14.56
C GLU A 123 10.70 19.53 -14.68
N GLU A 124 11.27 19.62 -15.88
CA GLU A 124 12.27 20.64 -16.20
C GLU A 124 11.53 21.95 -16.45
N ILE A 125 11.49 22.82 -15.44
CA ILE A 125 10.94 24.16 -15.56
C ILE A 125 11.94 24.98 -16.40
N PRO A 126 11.57 25.50 -17.58
CA PRO A 126 12.43 26.44 -18.29
C PRO A 126 12.60 27.71 -17.44
N ASP A 127 13.85 28.16 -17.25
CA ASP A 127 14.19 29.33 -16.43
C ASP A 127 13.57 30.66 -16.91
N GLN A 128 12.87 30.67 -18.05
CA GLN A 128 12.18 31.85 -18.58
C GLN A 128 10.66 31.68 -18.54
N PRO A 129 9.96 32.39 -17.63
CA PRO A 129 8.51 32.42 -17.64
C PRO A 129 7.96 33.20 -18.85
N PRO A 130 6.83 32.78 -19.44
CA PRO A 130 6.06 33.64 -20.32
C PRO A 130 5.62 34.90 -19.55
N GLN A 131 5.79 36.07 -20.16
CA GLN A 131 5.52 37.37 -19.55
C GLN A 131 4.09 37.42 -18.97
N GLY A 132 3.96 37.55 -17.65
CA GLY A 132 2.73 37.97 -16.97
C GLY A 132 2.09 37.01 -15.95
N ARG A 133 2.56 35.76 -15.80
CA ARG A 133 2.08 34.83 -14.75
C ARG A 133 3.24 34.02 -14.19
N GLY A 134 3.45 34.05 -12.87
CA GLY A 134 4.42 33.17 -12.21
C GLY A 134 3.99 31.70 -12.39
N ILE A 135 4.88 30.86 -12.91
CA ILE A 135 4.59 29.45 -13.23
C ILE A 135 4.20 28.65 -11.98
N SER A 136 4.68 29.07 -10.80
CA SER A 136 4.29 28.50 -9.50
C SER A 136 2.78 28.60 -9.18
N ASP A 137 2.06 29.56 -9.79
CA ASP A 137 0.60 29.67 -9.65
C ASP A 137 -0.18 28.71 -10.58
N ILE A 138 0.46 28.08 -11.58
CA ILE A 138 -0.20 27.26 -12.60
C ILE A 138 -0.47 25.83 -12.11
N LEU A 139 0.36 25.34 -11.17
CA LEU A 139 0.28 23.98 -10.62
C LEU A 139 -0.31 23.94 -9.20
N GLN A 140 -0.62 25.11 -8.62
CA GLN A 140 -1.30 25.20 -7.34
C GLN A 140 -2.81 25.29 -7.58
N LEU A 141 -3.59 24.69 -6.69
CA LEU A 141 -5.03 24.87 -6.69
C LEU A 141 -5.34 26.38 -6.55
N PRO A 142 -6.31 26.93 -7.31
CA PRO A 142 -6.65 28.36 -7.26
C PRO A 142 -7.09 28.88 -5.88
N GLU A 143 -7.35 27.99 -4.92
CA GLU A 143 -7.66 28.38 -3.55
C GLU A 143 -6.40 28.73 -2.77
N ARG A 144 -6.23 30.02 -2.48
CA ARG A 144 -5.29 30.47 -1.46
C ARG A 144 -5.83 30.14 -0.07
N PRO A 145 -5.01 29.59 0.84
CA PRO A 145 -5.40 29.41 2.23
C PRO A 145 -5.89 30.74 2.80
N ARG A 146 -7.14 30.80 3.27
CA ARG A 146 -7.65 32.00 3.94
C ARG A 146 -6.91 32.15 5.25
N GLU A 147 -6.11 33.21 5.38
CA GLU A 147 -5.65 33.65 6.70
C GLU A 147 -6.89 33.98 7.53
N LEU A 148 -7.16 33.16 8.54
CA LEU A 148 -8.11 33.49 9.59
C LEU A 148 -7.50 34.68 10.32
N VAL A 149 -7.98 35.89 9.99
CA VAL A 149 -7.72 37.10 10.76
C VAL A 149 -8.10 36.78 12.20
N SER A 150 -7.10 36.50 13.03
CA SER A 150 -7.26 36.48 14.46
C SER A 150 -7.66 37.90 14.82
N SER A 151 -8.92 38.07 15.20
CA SER A 151 -9.42 39.31 15.77
C SER A 151 -8.61 39.56 17.04
N SER A 152 -7.50 40.28 16.93
CA SER A 152 -6.90 41.05 18.01
C SER A 152 -7.95 42.06 18.45
N LYS A 153 -8.85 41.63 19.34
CA LYS A 153 -9.47 42.54 20.28
C LYS A 153 -8.38 42.93 21.27
N GLU A 154 -7.57 43.90 20.84
CA GLU A 154 -7.24 45.01 21.71
C GLU A 154 -8.57 45.51 22.30
N THR A 155 -8.74 45.27 23.59
CA THR A 155 -9.56 46.14 24.41
C THR A 155 -8.69 46.47 25.62
N GLU A 156 -7.69 47.31 25.35
CA GLU A 156 -7.24 48.30 26.32
C GLU A 156 -8.44 49.16 26.71
N SER A 157 -8.91 48.99 27.95
CA SER A 157 -9.04 50.06 28.97
C SER A 157 -9.77 49.51 30.19
#